data_AF-A0A954MWG9-F1
#
_entry.id   AF-A0A954MWG9-F1
#
_cell.length_a   1.000
_cell.length_b   1.000
_cell.length_c   1.000
_cell.angle_alpha   90.00
_cell.angle_beta   90.00
_cell.angle_gamma   90.00
#
_symmetry.space_group_name_H-M   'P 1'
#
loop_
_entity.id
_entity.type
_entity.pdbx_description
1 polymer ?
#
loop_
_entity_poly.entity_id
_entity_poly.type
_entity_poly.pdbx_seq_one_letter_code
_entity_poly.pdbx_strand_id
1 'polypeptide(L)'
;MDESRLVDGWIHGRRDLLRAGGGLALGAGWLPGLNRSEIRGDIATKPAKSCILVYLLGGPPQLDTFDMKPEAAAEVRGPFQPIATNVPGIEICEHLPHLAKMADRYALIRSVSYPNSNHTPMIYYTLTGRPTANPAADNDVRPPQRDDFPHIGSI
;
A
#
# COMPACT_ATOMS: atom_id res chain seq x y z
N MET A 1 -39.90 -51.18 -24.22
CA MET A 1 -39.71 -49.87 -23.57
C MET A 1 -39.20 -50.17 -22.18
N ASP A 2 -37.90 -49.96 -21.96
CA ASP A 2 -37.32 -49.97 -20.62
C ASP A 2 -36.17 -48.96 -20.60
N GLU A 3 -36.29 -48.00 -19.68
CA GLU A 3 -35.71 -46.65 -19.67
C GLU A 3 -34.38 -46.58 -18.88
N SER A 4 -33.36 -47.36 -19.25
CA SER A 4 -32.05 -47.24 -18.57
C SER A 4 -30.99 -46.50 -19.39
N ARG A 5 -31.40 -45.80 -20.45
CA ARG A 5 -30.51 -45.11 -21.40
C ARG A 5 -30.21 -43.65 -21.05
N LEU A 6 -30.45 -43.21 -19.83
CA LEU A 6 -30.34 -41.81 -19.45
C LEU A 6 -29.82 -41.65 -18.02
N VAL A 7 -28.52 -41.89 -17.81
CA VAL A 7 -27.73 -41.13 -16.83
C VAL A 7 -26.22 -41.32 -17.08
N ASP A 8 -25.53 -40.18 -17.16
CA ASP A 8 -24.17 -39.90 -16.67
C ASP A 8 -22.93 -40.23 -17.51
N GLY A 9 -22.72 -39.39 -18.53
CA GLY A 9 -21.40 -39.13 -19.12
C GLY A 9 -20.48 -38.29 -18.22
N TRP A 10 -20.10 -38.79 -17.04
CA TRP A 10 -19.18 -38.09 -16.13
C TRP A 10 -18.02 -39.01 -15.66
N ILE A 11 -16.81 -38.70 -16.12
CA ILE A 11 -15.47 -39.00 -15.54
C ILE A 11 -15.28 -40.41 -14.94
N HIS A 12 -14.81 -41.36 -15.75
CA HIS A 12 -14.59 -42.75 -15.33
C HIS A 12 -13.18 -42.99 -14.74
N GLY A 13 -12.91 -42.37 -13.58
CA GLY A 13 -11.89 -42.82 -12.64
C GLY A 13 -10.61 -41.97 -12.52
N ARG A 14 -9.78 -42.31 -11.52
CA ARG A 14 -8.58 -41.58 -11.08
C ARG A 14 -7.64 -41.17 -12.23
N ARG A 15 -7.53 -41.98 -13.28
CA ARG A 15 -6.66 -41.69 -14.44
C ARG A 15 -7.17 -40.52 -15.29
N ASP A 16 -8.48 -40.39 -15.46
CA ASP A 16 -9.05 -39.32 -16.26
C ASP A 16 -9.05 -38.00 -15.49
N LEU A 17 -9.21 -38.05 -14.17
CA LEU A 17 -8.99 -36.92 -13.28
C LEU A 17 -7.54 -36.39 -13.36
N LEU A 18 -6.55 -37.30 -13.36
CA LEU A 18 -5.13 -36.92 -13.48
C LEU A 18 -4.78 -36.38 -14.87
N ARG A 19 -5.42 -36.88 -15.94
CA ARG A 19 -5.23 -36.37 -17.31
C ARG A 19 -5.85 -34.99 -17.50
N ALA A 20 -7.08 -34.79 -17.05
CA ALA A 20 -7.76 -33.50 -17.09
C ALA A 20 -7.03 -32.46 -16.22
N GLY A 21 -6.68 -32.84 -14.98
CA GLY A 21 -5.96 -31.97 -14.04
C GLY A 21 -4.53 -31.65 -14.47
N GLY A 22 -3.80 -32.62 -15.04
CA GLY A 22 -2.45 -32.41 -15.55
C GLY A 22 -2.42 -31.48 -16.76
N GLY A 23 -3.38 -31.59 -17.68
CA GLY A 23 -3.52 -30.67 -18.81
C GLY A 23 -3.85 -29.23 -18.38
N LEU A 24 -4.72 -29.08 -17.37
CA LEU A 24 -5.05 -27.78 -16.76
C LEU A 24 -3.85 -27.15 -16.03
N ALA A 25 -3.08 -27.94 -15.28
CA ALA A 25 -1.90 -27.46 -14.56
C ALA A 25 -0.78 -27.02 -15.52
N LEU A 26 -0.57 -27.75 -16.61
CA LEU A 26 0.39 -27.35 -17.64
C LEU A 26 -0.08 -26.09 -18.38
N GLY A 27 -1.35 -26.02 -18.79
CA GLY A 27 -1.92 -24.85 -19.48
C GLY A 27 -1.89 -23.56 -18.65
N ALA A 28 -2.11 -23.67 -17.33
CA ALA A 28 -2.03 -22.53 -16.41
C ALA A 28 -0.60 -21.96 -16.28
N GLY A 29 0.44 -22.79 -16.47
CA GLY A 29 1.84 -22.36 -16.45
C GLY A 29 2.28 -21.54 -17.66
N TRP A 30 1.52 -21.58 -18.77
CA TRP A 30 1.77 -20.82 -20.00
C TRP A 30 0.96 -19.52 -20.08
N LEU A 31 0.04 -19.27 -19.15
CA LEU A 31 -0.71 -18.01 -19.10
C LEU A 31 0.21 -16.87 -18.63
N PRO A 32 0.43 -15.83 -19.47
CA PRO A 32 1.18 -14.65 -19.04
C PRO A 32 0.41 -13.99 -17.88
N GLY A 33 1.03 -13.91 -16.70
CA GLY A 33 0.45 -13.27 -15.52
C GLY A 33 0.18 -14.17 -14.31
N LEU A 34 0.22 -15.51 -14.46
CA LEU A 34 0.12 -16.42 -13.30
C LEU A 34 1.47 -16.69 -12.61
N ASN A 35 2.58 -16.48 -13.32
CA ASN A 35 3.90 -16.38 -12.70
C ASN A 35 4.04 -15.00 -12.05
N ARG A 36 3.40 -14.82 -10.89
CA ARG A 36 3.74 -13.74 -9.99
C ARG A 36 5.13 -14.03 -9.46
N SER A 37 6.15 -13.58 -10.19
CA SER A 37 7.49 -13.47 -9.63
C SER A 37 7.36 -12.55 -8.43
N GLU A 38 7.38 -13.11 -7.22
CA GLU A 38 7.74 -12.30 -6.07
C GLU A 38 9.13 -11.76 -6.37
N ILE A 39 9.23 -10.44 -6.54
CA ILE A 39 10.53 -9.76 -6.54
C ILE A 39 11.05 -9.88 -5.10
N ARG A 40 11.55 -11.07 -4.75
CA ARG A 40 12.47 -11.23 -3.63
C ARG A 40 13.81 -10.72 -4.13
N GLY A 41 13.96 -9.39 -4.11
CA GLY A 41 15.28 -8.82 -4.14
C GLY A 41 16.02 -9.33 -2.91
N ASP A 42 17.25 -9.79 -3.08
CA ASP A 42 18.20 -9.96 -1.98
C ASP A 42 18.50 -8.55 -1.44
N ILE A 43 17.59 -8.01 -0.63
CA ILE A 43 17.79 -6.73 0.04
C ILE A 43 18.92 -6.97 1.03
N ALA A 44 20.07 -6.33 0.80
CA ALA A 44 21.19 -6.36 1.72
C ALA A 44 20.69 -6.05 3.15
N THR A 45 20.72 -7.07 4.00
CA THR A 45 20.04 -7.11 5.31
C THR A 45 20.78 -6.35 6.42
N LYS A 46 21.75 -5.49 6.08
CA LYS A 46 22.45 -4.72 7.11
C LYS A 46 21.51 -3.63 7.63
N PRO A 47 21.13 -3.65 8.91
CA PRO A 47 20.28 -2.60 9.46
C PRO A 47 20.98 -1.24 9.38
N ALA A 48 20.19 -0.18 9.17
CA ALA A 48 20.70 1.18 9.22
C ALA A 48 21.27 1.48 10.62
N LYS A 49 22.43 2.14 10.69
CA LYS A 49 23.08 2.52 11.97
C LYS A 49 22.35 3.67 12.67
N SER A 50 21.73 4.55 11.90
CA SER A 50 21.03 5.75 12.38
C SER A 50 19.96 6.15 11.38
N CYS A 51 18.81 6.63 11.87
CA CYS A 51 17.71 7.15 11.05
C CYS A 51 17.35 8.56 11.52
N ILE A 52 17.07 9.47 10.58
CA ILE A 52 16.51 10.79 10.87
C ILE A 52 15.04 10.76 10.48
N LEU A 53 14.17 11.05 11.43
CA LEU A 53 12.74 11.26 11.18
C LEU A 53 12.48 12.77 11.05
N VAL A 54 11.97 13.19 9.91
CA VAL A 54 11.41 14.54 9.73
C VAL A 54 9.89 14.41 9.82
N TYR A 55 9.32 14.78 10.97
CA TYR A 55 7.89 14.79 11.18
C TYR A 55 7.35 16.22 11.09
N LEU A 56 6.49 16.49 10.11
CA LEU A 56 5.95 17.82 9.83
C LEU A 56 4.57 17.98 10.48
N LEU A 57 4.54 18.26 11.79
CA LEU A 57 3.29 18.56 12.49
C LEU A 57 2.68 19.86 11.93
N GLY A 58 1.49 19.77 11.34
CA GLY A 58 0.85 20.90 10.65
C GLY A 58 1.49 21.27 9.30
N GLY A 59 2.31 20.39 8.72
CA GLY A 59 2.91 20.55 7.40
C GLY A 59 1.87 20.50 6.25
N PRO A 60 2.33 20.71 5.00
CA PRO A 60 1.46 20.64 3.84
C PRO A 60 0.83 19.23 3.70
N PRO A 61 -0.42 19.12 3.23
CA PRO A 61 -1.06 17.83 3.06
C PRO A 61 -0.35 17.01 1.97
N GLN A 62 -0.49 15.69 2.06
CA GLN A 62 0.10 14.76 1.08
C GLN A 62 -0.40 15.02 -0.35
N LEU A 63 -1.65 15.49 -0.49
CA LEU A 63 -2.28 15.78 -1.77
C LEU A 63 -1.63 16.97 -2.50
N ASP A 64 -1.06 17.91 -1.75
CA ASP A 64 -0.35 19.09 -2.27
C ASP A 64 1.16 18.85 -2.42
N THR A 65 1.64 17.64 -2.14
CA THR A 65 3.07 17.31 -2.15
C THR A 65 3.37 16.08 -3.00
N PHE A 66 3.14 14.88 -2.46
CA PHE A 66 3.66 13.64 -3.05
C PHE A 66 2.58 12.68 -3.59
N ASP A 67 1.29 12.88 -3.31
CA ASP A 67 0.19 12.05 -3.83
C ASP A 67 -0.93 12.91 -4.43
N MET A 68 -0.55 13.71 -5.41
CA MET A 68 -1.50 14.54 -6.14
C MET A 68 -2.58 13.68 -6.79
N LYS A 69 -3.80 14.20 -6.82
CA LYS A 69 -4.96 13.56 -7.47
C LYS A 69 -5.35 14.34 -8.72
N PRO A 70 -4.50 14.41 -9.77
CA PRO A 70 -4.72 15.32 -10.91
C PRO A 70 -6.07 15.10 -11.62
N GLU A 71 -6.56 13.86 -11.60
CA GLU A 71 -7.85 13.47 -12.21
C GLU A 71 -9.07 13.72 -11.31
N ALA A 72 -8.87 14.10 -10.05
CA ALA A 72 -9.98 14.43 -9.16
C ALA A 72 -10.52 15.84 -9.45
N ALA A 73 -11.74 16.12 -8.98
CA ALA A 73 -12.34 17.45 -9.09
C ALA A 73 -11.42 18.53 -8.48
N ALA A 74 -11.48 19.76 -9.02
CA ALA A 74 -10.59 20.85 -8.60
C ALA A 74 -10.67 21.15 -7.10
N GLU A 75 -11.86 20.99 -6.52
CA GLU A 75 -12.15 21.15 -5.09
C GLU A 75 -11.49 20.08 -4.21
N VAL A 76 -11.16 18.92 -4.79
CA VAL A 76 -10.49 17.80 -4.11
C VAL A 76 -8.99 17.85 -4.32
N ARG A 77 -8.55 18.06 -5.56
CA ARG A 77 -7.13 17.97 -5.93
C ARG A 77 -6.31 19.22 -5.61
N GLY A 78 -6.97 20.31 -5.23
CA GLY A 78 -6.32 21.59 -4.98
C GLY A 78 -5.87 22.32 -6.26
N PRO A 79 -5.23 23.49 -6.10
CA PRO A 79 -4.86 24.36 -7.22
C PRO A 79 -3.54 23.97 -7.91
N PHE A 80 -2.71 23.17 -7.24
CA PHE A 80 -1.36 22.86 -7.71
C PHE A 80 -1.36 21.86 -8.86
N GLN A 81 -0.33 21.94 -9.70
CA GLN A 81 -0.15 21.03 -10.82
C GLN A 81 1.00 20.03 -10.59
N PRO A 82 0.88 18.81 -11.15
CA PRO A 82 1.97 17.84 -11.13
C PRO A 82 3.13 18.30 -12.02
N ILE A 83 4.34 17.95 -11.61
CA ILE A 83 5.56 18.00 -12.42
C ILE A 83 6.13 16.58 -12.54
N ALA A 84 6.60 16.26 -13.76
CA ALA A 84 7.32 15.02 -14.00
C ALA A 84 8.64 14.97 -13.21
N THR A 85 8.95 13.80 -12.66
CA THR A 85 10.24 13.55 -12.02
C THR A 85 11.25 12.96 -13.01
N ASN A 86 12.49 12.76 -12.56
CA ASN A 86 13.50 12.05 -13.36
C ASN A 86 13.26 10.53 -13.48
N VAL A 87 12.23 9.98 -12.81
CA VAL A 87 11.78 8.59 -12.95
C VAL A 87 10.48 8.57 -13.75
N PRO A 88 10.43 7.89 -14.91
CA PRO A 88 9.22 7.82 -15.74
C PRO A 88 8.02 7.26 -14.97
N GLY A 89 6.87 7.91 -15.13
CA GLY A 89 5.61 7.52 -14.47
C GLY A 89 5.46 8.02 -13.03
N ILE A 90 6.44 8.74 -12.48
CA ILE A 90 6.33 9.40 -11.17
C ILE A 90 6.20 10.92 -11.38
N GLU A 91 5.14 11.47 -10.81
CA GLU A 91 4.85 12.90 -10.74
C GLU A 91 4.64 13.33 -9.29
N ILE A 92 5.06 14.55 -8.95
CA ILE A 92 4.87 15.20 -7.63
C ILE A 92 4.50 16.67 -7.83
N CYS A 93 4.27 17.43 -6.75
CA CYS A 93 3.91 18.85 -6.84
C CYS A 93 4.99 19.71 -7.51
N GLU A 94 4.57 20.63 -8.39
CA GLU A 94 5.42 21.60 -9.08
C GLU A 94 6.29 22.47 -8.14
N HIS A 95 5.87 22.63 -6.88
CA HIS A 95 6.62 23.35 -5.85
C HIS A 95 7.76 22.53 -5.21
N LEU A 96 7.98 21.28 -5.64
CA LEU A 96 9.06 20.41 -5.18
C LEU A 96 10.10 20.10 -6.28
N PRO A 97 10.61 21.10 -7.04
CA PRO A 97 11.41 20.86 -8.25
C PRO A 97 12.75 20.17 -7.95
N HIS A 98 13.32 20.38 -6.76
CA HIS A 98 14.55 19.70 -6.36
C HIS A 98 14.32 18.22 -6.07
N LEU A 99 13.21 17.87 -5.41
CA LEU A 99 12.84 16.48 -5.18
C LEU A 99 12.44 15.77 -6.48
N ALA A 100 11.81 16.47 -7.42
CA ALA A 100 11.48 15.89 -8.72
C ALA A 100 12.74 15.43 -9.49
N LYS A 101 13.87 16.14 -9.33
CA LYS A 101 15.16 15.77 -9.94
C LYS A 101 15.88 14.62 -9.23
N MET A 102 15.37 14.14 -8.10
CA MET A 102 16.01 13.13 -7.25
C MET A 102 15.08 11.95 -6.94
N ALA A 103 14.04 11.71 -7.75
CA ALA A 103 13.07 10.63 -7.49
C ALA A 103 13.68 9.23 -7.57
N ASP A 104 14.82 9.06 -8.26
CA ASP A 104 15.64 7.84 -8.24
C ASP A 104 16.40 7.63 -6.92
N ARG A 105 16.43 8.64 -6.03
CA ARG A 105 17.21 8.65 -4.79
C ARG A 105 16.36 8.43 -3.54
N TYR A 106 15.03 8.40 -3.66
CA TYR A 106 14.13 8.13 -2.55
C TYR A 106 13.05 7.12 -2.91
N ALA A 107 12.52 6.45 -1.89
CA ALA A 107 11.33 5.63 -2.04
C ALA A 107 10.09 6.48 -1.74
N LEU A 108 9.13 6.47 -2.65
CA LEU A 108 7.84 7.12 -2.45
C LEU A 108 6.80 6.08 -2.01
N ILE A 109 6.21 6.28 -0.83
CA ILE A 109 5.18 5.39 -0.27
C ILE A 109 3.84 6.13 -0.25
N ARG A 110 2.91 5.72 -1.12
CA ARG A 110 1.53 6.26 -1.20
C ARG A 110 0.48 5.32 -0.62
N SER A 111 0.90 4.16 -0.11
CA SER A 111 0.00 3.11 0.39
C SER A 111 -0.35 3.24 1.88
N VAL A 112 0.13 4.28 2.57
CA VAL A 112 -0.17 4.50 3.99
C VAL A 112 -1.57 5.11 4.10
N SER A 113 -2.49 4.38 4.73
CA SER A 113 -3.84 4.86 5.03
C SER A 113 -4.34 4.32 6.35
N TYR A 114 -5.37 4.96 6.89
CA TYR A 114 -6.00 4.60 8.16
C TYR A 114 -7.49 4.99 8.13
N PRO A 115 -8.37 4.31 8.90
CA PRO A 115 -9.82 4.52 8.84
C PRO A 115 -10.33 5.69 9.70
N ASN A 116 -9.48 6.66 10.04
CA ASN A 116 -9.82 7.74 10.98
C ASN A 116 -9.24 9.07 10.52
N SER A 117 -10.05 10.11 10.32
CA SER A 117 -9.60 11.43 9.86
C SER A 117 -9.20 12.40 10.99
N ASN A 118 -9.32 12.00 12.26
CA ASN A 118 -9.07 12.88 13.41
C ASN A 118 -7.57 13.15 13.60
N HIS A 119 -7.23 14.41 13.83
CA HIS A 119 -5.85 14.86 13.81
C HIS A 119 -5.02 14.26 14.95
N THR A 120 -5.43 14.48 16.20
CA THR A 120 -4.71 14.03 17.40
C THR A 120 -4.47 12.50 17.46
N PRO A 121 -5.49 11.63 17.28
CA PRO A 121 -5.27 10.19 17.36
C PRO A 121 -4.40 9.67 16.22
N MET A 122 -4.38 10.33 15.06
CA MET A 122 -3.54 9.91 13.94
C MET A 122 -2.07 10.31 14.11
N ILE A 123 -1.75 11.34 14.91
CA ILE A 123 -0.37 11.59 15.35
C ILE A 123 0.15 10.38 16.14
N TYR A 124 -0.60 9.94 17.15
CA TYR A 124 -0.23 8.77 17.95
C TYR A 124 -0.07 7.52 17.08
N TYR A 125 -1.04 7.26 16.19
CA TYR A 125 -0.99 6.12 15.27
C TYR A 125 0.25 6.17 14.39
N THR A 126 0.54 7.32 13.79
CA THR A 126 1.68 7.48 12.86
C THR A 126 3.02 7.25 13.57
N LEU A 127 3.16 7.73 14.81
CA LEU A 127 4.43 7.70 15.53
C LEU A 127 4.67 6.41 16.33
N THR A 128 3.63 5.64 16.63
CA THR A 128 3.70 4.40 17.42
C THR A 128 3.33 3.14 16.62
N GLY A 129 2.62 3.30 15.50
CA GLY A 129 2.03 2.19 14.74
C GLY A 129 0.85 1.52 15.46
N ARG A 130 0.24 2.17 16.46
CA ARG A 130 -0.84 1.61 17.30
C ARG A 130 -2.10 2.48 17.24
N PRO A 131 -3.30 1.88 17.25
CA PRO A 131 -4.54 2.63 17.42
C PRO A 131 -4.61 3.27 18.81
N THR A 132 -5.26 4.43 18.87
CA THR A 132 -5.66 5.03 20.16
C THR A 132 -6.88 4.33 20.72
N ALA A 133 -7.06 4.38 22.04
CA ALA A 133 -8.24 3.84 22.71
C ALA A 133 -9.54 4.58 22.29
N ASN A 134 -9.44 5.89 22.08
CA ASN A 134 -10.57 6.77 21.70
C ASN A 134 -10.30 7.42 20.34
N PRO A 135 -10.44 6.69 19.22
CA PRO A 135 -10.15 7.22 17.89
C PRO A 135 -11.09 8.36 17.48
N ALA A 136 -12.32 8.40 18.00
CA ALA A 136 -13.32 9.41 17.66
C ALA A 136 -13.12 10.76 18.38
N ALA A 137 -12.28 10.81 19.43
CA ALA A 137 -12.04 12.04 20.18
C ALA A 137 -10.93 12.86 19.49
N ASP A 138 -11.31 13.98 18.87
CA ASP A 138 -10.36 14.94 18.32
C ASP A 138 -10.03 16.01 19.37
N ASN A 139 -8.76 16.46 19.41
CA ASN A 139 -8.26 17.42 20.41
C ASN A 139 -8.42 16.98 21.89
N ASP A 140 -8.71 15.71 22.16
CA ASP A 140 -8.62 15.15 23.51
C ASP A 140 -7.15 14.98 23.87
N VAL A 141 -6.53 16.07 24.33
CA VAL A 141 -5.20 16.06 24.94
C VAL A 141 -5.33 15.46 26.33
N ARG A 142 -5.79 14.21 26.42
CA ARG A 142 -5.72 13.48 27.66
C ARG A 142 -4.25 13.40 28.07
N PRO A 143 -3.92 13.58 29.36
CA PRO A 143 -2.55 13.41 29.82
C PRO A 143 -1.99 12.06 29.40
N PRO A 144 -0.67 11.95 29.16
CA PRO A 144 -0.02 10.67 28.89
C PRO A 144 -0.39 9.66 29.98
N GLN A 145 -0.81 8.48 29.56
CA GLN A 145 -1.17 7.37 30.44
C GLN A 145 -0.04 6.34 30.46
N ARG A 146 -0.03 5.50 31.50
CA ARG A 146 1.01 4.47 31.68
C ARG A 146 0.97 3.36 30.64
N ASP A 147 -0.16 3.20 29.96
CA ASP A 147 -0.41 2.23 28.90
C ASP A 147 -0.20 2.81 27.49
N ASP A 148 0.15 4.10 27.37
CA ASP A 148 0.54 4.68 26.09
C ASP A 148 1.89 4.09 25.63
N PHE A 149 1.96 3.72 24.35
CA PHE A 149 3.19 3.17 23.78
C PHE A 149 4.20 4.28 23.50
N PRO A 150 5.51 4.03 23.70
CA PRO A 150 6.54 4.97 23.32
C PRO A 150 6.53 5.16 21.80
N HIS A 151 6.72 6.39 21.34
CA HIS A 151 6.93 6.66 19.93
C HIS A 151 8.40 6.50 19.54
N ILE A 152 8.69 6.44 18.24
CA ILE A 152 10.05 6.22 17.73
C ILE A 152 11.11 7.25 18.17
N GLY A 153 10.71 8.44 18.64
CA GLY A 153 11.60 9.45 19.21
C GLY A 153 11.67 9.49 20.74
N SER A 154 11.06 8.53 21.46
CA SER A 154 11.07 8.51 22.92
C SER A 154 12.42 8.01 23.43
N ILE A 155 12.98 8.68 24.45
CA ILE A 155 14.22 8.31 25.14
C ILE A 155 13.94 7.80 26.54
#